data_AF-A0AAF0IW85-F1
#
_entry.id   AF-A0AAF0IW85-F1
#
_cell.length_a   1.000
_cell.length_b   1.000
_cell.length_c   1.000
_cell.angle_alpha   90.00
_cell.angle_beta   90.00
_cell.angle_gamma   90.00
#
_symmetry.space_group_name_H-M   'P 1'
#
loop_
_entity.id
_entity.type
_entity.pdbx_description
1 polymer ?
#
loop_
_entity_poly.entity_id
_entity_poly.type
_entity_poly.pdbx_seq_one_letter_code
_entity_poly.pdbx_strand_id
1 'polypeptide(L)'
;MKAGYEARLRARAEKEEEKRQEEERQAKEIQERHENPEAWLKKIHAQYGQTLARIHERKRLREMLPNRKSAAAQQRMKSITALASENDAGSTGSQRRRKRGDDEDTFGADDSDWAVYRTINDATNEEEEAEDHAQLEQLEQKLLEFDDQFTEEDTYAAMLSRKTRLTNTFLRGFEPKWDPEDAVQFHQLHLNVERIRVPEVSWQPIIAGIDQAGVGELCRHVLRSFDENVRGRMIQNVLVTGRYTQLPGFDMRLQSTLRSALPPHAPLSVRRASNPRFDAWRGMRQWVLEQDEVFRATSISRADYEEKGPGWFQEHGLSACVKM
;
A
#
# COMPACT_ATOMS: atom_id res chain seq x y z
N MET A 1 -58.35 -3.63 20.24
CA MET A 1 -57.46 -3.94 21.39
C MET A 1 -57.12 -5.44 21.54
N LYS A 2 -57.95 -6.41 21.09
CA LYS A 2 -57.62 -7.86 21.22
C LYS A 2 -56.65 -8.43 20.17
N ALA A 3 -56.65 -7.90 18.94
CA ALA A 3 -55.78 -8.40 17.86
C ALA A 3 -54.26 -8.24 18.12
N GLY A 4 -53.84 -7.19 18.84
CA GLY A 4 -52.43 -6.98 19.17
C GLY A 4 -51.89 -7.88 20.29
N TYR A 5 -52.76 -8.38 21.19
CA TYR A 5 -52.37 -9.30 22.27
C TYR A 5 -52.18 -10.72 21.73
N GLU A 6 -53.08 -11.17 20.85
CA GLU A 6 -52.95 -12.47 20.17
C GLU A 6 -51.74 -12.53 19.22
N ALA A 7 -51.42 -11.45 18.51
CA ALA A 7 -50.21 -11.37 17.69
C ALA A 7 -48.92 -11.46 18.53
N ARG A 8 -48.89 -10.83 19.71
CA ARG A 8 -47.75 -10.92 20.64
C ARG A 8 -47.60 -12.29 21.28
N LEU A 9 -48.71 -12.98 21.57
CA LEU A 9 -48.70 -14.36 22.07
C LEU A 9 -48.19 -15.35 21.01
N ARG A 10 -48.61 -15.19 19.75
CA ARG A 10 -48.09 -16.00 18.64
C ARG A 10 -46.61 -15.76 18.39
N ALA A 11 -46.16 -14.49 18.36
CA ALA A 11 -44.75 -14.16 18.21
C ALA A 11 -43.89 -14.69 19.39
N ARG A 12 -44.43 -14.72 20.60
CA ARG A 12 -43.74 -15.30 21.76
C ARG A 12 -43.68 -16.82 21.70
N ALA A 13 -44.76 -17.48 21.29
CA ALA A 13 -44.79 -18.93 21.11
C ALA A 13 -43.86 -19.38 19.96
N GLU A 14 -43.87 -18.66 18.84
CA GLU A 14 -42.98 -18.89 17.70
C GLU A 14 -41.51 -18.75 18.10
N LYS A 15 -41.18 -17.71 18.89
CA LYS A 15 -39.83 -17.50 19.42
C LYS A 15 -39.41 -18.57 20.45
N GLU A 16 -40.34 -19.07 21.26
CA GLU A 16 -40.07 -20.17 22.20
C GLU A 16 -39.87 -21.52 21.48
N GLU A 17 -40.63 -21.76 20.41
CA GLU A 17 -40.45 -22.93 19.55
C GLU A 17 -39.13 -22.88 18.78
N GLU A 18 -38.78 -21.73 18.22
CA GLU A 18 -37.50 -21.51 17.55
C GLU A 18 -36.33 -21.74 18.52
N LYS A 19 -36.43 -21.20 19.75
CA LYS A 19 -35.42 -21.43 20.78
C LYS A 19 -35.28 -22.91 21.16
N ARG A 20 -36.38 -23.65 21.29
CA ARG A 20 -36.33 -25.09 21.57
C ARG A 20 -35.67 -25.86 20.42
N GLN A 21 -35.96 -25.47 19.18
CA GLN A 21 -35.30 -26.05 18.01
C GLN A 21 -33.81 -25.72 17.94
N GLU A 22 -33.40 -24.52 18.37
CA GLU A 22 -31.99 -24.13 18.54
C GLU A 22 -31.30 -25.02 19.58
N GLU A 23 -31.90 -25.18 20.75
CA GLU A 23 -31.37 -25.98 21.87
C GLU A 23 -31.25 -27.47 21.49
N GLU A 24 -32.24 -28.03 20.80
CA GLU A 24 -32.17 -29.40 20.28
C GLU A 24 -31.07 -29.58 19.21
N ARG A 25 -30.88 -28.59 18.34
CA ARG A 25 -29.79 -28.59 17.33
C ARG A 25 -28.42 -28.53 18.02
N GLN A 26 -28.26 -27.66 19.01
CA GLN A 26 -27.04 -27.54 19.81
C GLN A 26 -26.74 -28.82 20.59
N ALA A 27 -27.75 -29.45 21.20
CA ALA A 27 -27.58 -30.70 21.92
C ALA A 27 -27.11 -31.84 21.00
N LYS A 28 -27.68 -31.94 19.79
CA LYS A 28 -27.23 -32.90 18.77
C LYS A 28 -25.82 -32.60 18.30
N GLU A 29 -25.47 -31.33 18.09
CA GLU A 29 -24.12 -30.93 17.71
C GLU A 29 -23.09 -31.28 18.79
N ILE A 30 -23.41 -31.03 20.06
CA ILE A 30 -22.57 -31.42 21.21
C ILE A 30 -22.39 -32.93 21.24
N GLN A 31 -23.47 -33.68 21.01
CA GLN A 31 -23.42 -35.14 20.96
C GLN A 31 -22.53 -35.63 19.81
N GLU A 32 -22.72 -35.11 18.58
CA GLU A 32 -21.88 -35.45 17.41
C GLU A 32 -20.39 -35.14 17.68
N ARG A 33 -20.10 -34.02 18.34
CA ARG A 33 -18.74 -33.62 18.71
C ARG A 33 -18.11 -34.58 19.72
N HIS A 34 -18.87 -35.07 20.70
CA HIS A 34 -18.37 -36.03 21.70
C HIS A 34 -18.20 -37.45 21.13
N GLU A 35 -19.08 -37.87 20.22
CA GLU A 35 -19.03 -39.19 19.61
C GLU A 35 -17.86 -39.31 18.61
N ASN A 36 -17.60 -38.29 17.79
CA ASN A 36 -16.49 -38.30 16.85
C ASN A 36 -15.97 -36.88 16.49
N PRO A 37 -14.97 -36.37 17.23
CA PRO A 37 -14.49 -35.00 17.04
C PRO A 37 -13.82 -34.77 15.68
N GLU A 38 -13.08 -35.75 15.14
CA GLU A 38 -12.42 -35.62 13.83
C GLU A 38 -13.43 -35.51 12.68
N ALA A 39 -14.50 -36.31 12.74
CA ALA A 39 -15.57 -36.26 11.74
C ALA A 39 -16.36 -34.95 11.82
N TRP A 40 -16.60 -34.44 13.02
CA TRP A 40 -17.23 -33.14 13.24
C TRP A 40 -16.37 -31.99 12.70
N LEU A 41 -15.06 -31.97 13.01
CA LEU A 41 -14.14 -30.96 12.46
C LEU A 41 -14.12 -30.96 10.94
N LYS A 42 -14.06 -32.14 10.30
CA LYS A 42 -14.12 -32.25 8.84
C LYS A 42 -15.43 -31.71 8.26
N LYS A 43 -16.55 -31.91 8.96
CA LYS A 43 -17.88 -31.36 8.59
C LYS A 43 -17.88 -29.83 8.69
N ILE A 44 -17.34 -29.26 9.77
CA ILE A 44 -17.23 -27.80 9.93
C ILE A 44 -16.31 -27.19 8.86
N HIS A 45 -15.14 -27.79 8.60
CA HIS A 45 -14.24 -27.38 7.51
C HIS A 45 -14.91 -27.44 6.13
N ALA A 46 -15.73 -28.48 5.87
CA ALA A 46 -16.48 -28.57 4.62
C ALA A 46 -17.55 -27.47 4.50
N GLN A 47 -18.24 -27.16 5.60
CA GLN A 47 -19.21 -26.05 5.65
C GLN A 47 -18.53 -24.70 5.43
N TYR A 48 -17.39 -24.46 6.09
CA TYR A 48 -16.55 -23.28 5.90
C TYR A 48 -16.10 -23.13 4.44
N GLY A 49 -15.65 -24.21 3.81
CA GLY A 49 -15.27 -24.19 2.39
C GLY A 49 -16.43 -23.88 1.45
N GLN A 50 -17.64 -24.36 1.76
CA GLN A 50 -18.84 -24.09 0.97
C GLN A 50 -19.32 -22.64 1.09
N THR A 51 -19.38 -22.09 2.31
CA THR A 51 -19.77 -20.69 2.53
C THR A 51 -18.76 -19.74 1.89
N LEU A 52 -17.46 -20.03 2.02
CA LEU A 52 -16.39 -19.26 1.39
C LEU A 52 -16.48 -19.30 -0.15
N ALA A 53 -16.81 -20.47 -0.74
CA ALA A 53 -17.04 -20.59 -2.18
C ALA A 53 -18.24 -19.75 -2.63
N ARG A 54 -19.34 -19.74 -1.88
CA ARG A 54 -20.54 -18.93 -2.16
C ARG A 54 -20.21 -17.43 -2.14
N ILE A 55 -19.48 -16.96 -1.12
CA ILE A 55 -19.02 -15.56 -1.02
C ILE A 55 -18.12 -15.19 -2.21
N HIS A 56 -17.18 -16.05 -2.58
CA HIS A 56 -16.30 -15.81 -3.73
C HIS A 56 -17.05 -15.78 -5.07
N GLU A 57 -18.05 -16.65 -5.25
CA GLU A 57 -18.89 -16.67 -6.45
C GLU A 57 -19.73 -15.40 -6.56
N ARG A 58 -20.39 -14.96 -5.49
CA ARG A 58 -21.13 -13.69 -5.45
C ARG A 58 -20.23 -12.51 -5.79
N LYS A 59 -19.04 -12.43 -5.18
CA LYS A 59 -18.05 -11.39 -5.49
C LYS A 59 -17.64 -11.40 -6.96
N ARG A 60 -17.38 -12.59 -7.52
CA ARG A 60 -17.02 -12.74 -8.95
C ARG A 60 -18.16 -12.30 -9.86
N LEU A 61 -19.40 -12.65 -9.55
CA LEU A 61 -20.57 -12.20 -10.30
C LEU A 61 -20.70 -10.67 -10.25
N ARG A 62 -20.51 -10.06 -9.07
CA ARG A 62 -20.54 -8.60 -8.87
C ARG A 62 -19.49 -7.88 -9.70
N GLU A 63 -18.27 -8.40 -9.77
CA GLU A 63 -17.19 -7.85 -10.62
C GLU A 63 -17.49 -7.98 -12.13
N MET A 64 -18.30 -8.96 -12.54
CA MET A 64 -18.68 -9.18 -13.94
C MET A 64 -19.90 -8.36 -14.40
N LEU A 65 -20.68 -7.79 -13.47
CA LEU A 65 -21.85 -6.95 -13.76
C LEU A 65 -21.57 -5.72 -14.63
N PRO A 66 -20.52 -4.91 -14.39
CA PRO A 66 -20.27 -3.72 -15.23
C PRO A 66 -19.86 -4.07 -16.67
N ASN A 67 -19.44 -5.31 -16.93
CA ASN A 67 -19.10 -5.74 -18.29
C ASN A 67 -20.36 -6.20 -19.04
N ARG A 68 -20.91 -5.32 -19.89
CA ARG A 68 -22.15 -5.55 -20.67
C ARG A 68 -22.16 -6.83 -21.52
N LYS A 69 -20.98 -7.39 -21.85
CA LYS A 69 -20.83 -8.63 -22.65
C LYS A 69 -20.71 -9.89 -21.79
N SER A 70 -20.69 -9.80 -20.46
CA SER A 70 -20.54 -10.96 -19.58
C SER A 70 -21.81 -11.82 -19.59
N ALA A 71 -21.63 -13.13 -19.40
CA ALA A 71 -22.76 -14.07 -19.31
C ALA A 71 -23.72 -13.70 -18.16
N ALA A 72 -23.19 -13.19 -17.05
CA ALA A 72 -23.97 -12.70 -15.92
C ALA A 72 -24.81 -11.46 -16.28
N ALA A 73 -24.24 -10.49 -17.02
CA ALA A 73 -24.97 -9.33 -17.51
C ALA A 73 -26.05 -9.73 -18.53
N GLN A 74 -25.76 -10.71 -19.40
CA GLN A 74 -26.72 -11.24 -20.36
C GLN A 74 -27.84 -12.05 -19.70
N GLN A 75 -27.54 -12.81 -18.64
CA GLN A 75 -28.55 -13.53 -17.84
C GLN A 75 -29.45 -12.56 -17.08
N ARG A 76 -28.89 -11.48 -16.49
CA ARG A 76 -29.69 -10.37 -15.96
C ARG A 76 -30.56 -9.73 -17.03
N MET A 77 -30.04 -9.42 -18.22
CA MET A 77 -30.87 -8.88 -19.31
C MET A 77 -31.99 -9.84 -19.72
N LYS A 78 -31.71 -11.15 -19.81
CA LYS A 78 -32.73 -12.15 -20.12
C LYS A 78 -33.78 -12.28 -19.02
N SER A 79 -33.40 -12.22 -17.75
CA SER A 79 -34.36 -12.23 -16.64
C SER A 79 -35.18 -10.95 -16.59
N ILE A 80 -34.59 -9.80 -16.90
CA ILE A 80 -35.30 -8.51 -17.07
C ILE A 80 -36.35 -8.64 -18.17
N THR A 81 -35.98 -9.16 -19.34
CA THR A 81 -36.91 -9.34 -20.47
C THR A 81 -38.02 -10.33 -20.13
N ALA A 82 -37.72 -11.43 -19.43
CA ALA A 82 -38.71 -12.42 -19.01
C ALA A 82 -39.70 -11.84 -17.97
N LEU A 83 -39.21 -11.16 -16.93
CA LEU A 83 -40.03 -10.54 -15.90
C LEU A 83 -40.88 -9.39 -16.46
N ALA A 84 -40.33 -8.59 -17.37
CA ALA A 84 -41.09 -7.55 -18.07
C ALA A 84 -42.22 -8.16 -18.92
N SER A 85 -41.97 -9.29 -19.58
CA SER A 85 -43.01 -9.98 -20.37
C SER A 85 -44.09 -10.68 -19.54
N GLU A 86 -43.75 -11.17 -18.34
CA GLU A 86 -44.73 -11.78 -17.43
C GLU A 86 -45.67 -10.73 -16.82
N ASN A 87 -45.15 -9.55 -16.47
CA ASN A 87 -45.99 -8.46 -15.96
C ASN A 87 -46.94 -7.91 -17.04
N ASP A 88 -46.52 -7.88 -18.30
CA ASP A 88 -47.35 -7.46 -19.44
C ASP A 88 -48.46 -8.51 -19.75
N ALA A 89 -48.21 -9.80 -19.46
CA ALA A 89 -49.20 -10.87 -19.58
C ALA A 89 -50.23 -10.90 -18.43
N GLY A 90 -49.91 -10.29 -17.28
CA GLY A 90 -50.79 -10.17 -16.12
C GLY A 90 -51.89 -9.11 -16.24
N SER A 91 -51.79 -8.18 -17.20
CA SER A 91 -52.81 -7.14 -17.43
C SER A 91 -53.96 -7.64 -18.34
N THR A 92 -54.48 -8.84 -18.11
CA THR A 92 -55.75 -9.27 -18.71
C THR A 92 -56.90 -8.65 -17.92
N GLY A 93 -57.27 -7.41 -18.24
CA GLY A 93 -58.32 -6.75 -17.47
C GLY A 93 -58.86 -5.38 -17.89
N SER A 94 -58.60 -4.83 -19.08
CA SER A 94 -59.50 -3.83 -19.68
C SER A 94 -59.16 -3.54 -21.14
N GLN A 95 -60.19 -3.35 -21.95
CA GLN A 95 -60.18 -3.22 -23.41
C GLN A 95 -59.19 -2.16 -23.94
N ARG A 96 -58.28 -2.54 -24.83
CA ARG A 96 -57.76 -1.61 -25.85
C ARG A 96 -57.62 -2.28 -27.22
N ARG A 97 -58.52 -1.87 -28.14
CA ARG A 97 -58.37 -1.98 -29.59
C ARG A 97 -57.02 -1.37 -29.98
N ARG A 98 -56.09 -2.15 -30.54
CA ARG A 98 -54.94 -1.58 -31.25
C ARG A 98 -55.37 -1.09 -32.63
N LYS A 99 -55.69 0.21 -32.66
CA LYS A 99 -55.52 1.08 -33.83
C LYS A 99 -54.00 1.30 -33.99
N ARG A 100 -53.54 1.13 -35.22
CA ARG A 100 -52.17 1.39 -35.69
C ARG A 100 -51.73 2.81 -35.30
N GLY A 101 -50.71 2.93 -34.44
CA GLY A 101 -50.06 4.20 -34.09
C GLY A 101 -49.13 4.03 -32.90
N ASP A 102 -47.82 4.14 -33.16
CA ASP A 102 -46.81 4.73 -32.28
C ASP A 102 -47.02 4.58 -30.76
N ASP A 103 -46.87 3.35 -30.24
CA ASP A 103 -46.78 3.13 -28.79
C ASP A 103 -45.34 3.44 -28.38
N GLU A 104 -45.07 4.69 -27.99
CA GLU A 104 -43.84 5.04 -27.26
C GLU A 104 -43.81 4.25 -25.94
N ASP A 105 -42.68 3.57 -25.72
CA ASP A 105 -42.40 2.71 -24.57
C ASP A 105 -42.59 3.51 -23.27
N THR A 106 -43.70 3.29 -22.56
CA THR A 106 -44.05 4.02 -21.33
C THR A 106 -43.43 3.37 -20.08
N PHE A 107 -42.38 2.58 -20.27
CA PHE A 107 -41.67 1.89 -19.20
C PHE A 107 -40.98 2.91 -18.27
N GLY A 108 -41.43 2.96 -17.02
CA GLY A 108 -40.95 3.90 -16.00
C GLY A 108 -41.96 4.96 -15.53
N ALA A 109 -43.18 4.98 -16.08
CA ALA A 109 -44.26 5.86 -15.62
C ALA A 109 -45.05 5.29 -14.43
N ASP A 110 -45.06 3.97 -14.25
CA ASP A 110 -45.74 3.29 -13.14
C ASP A 110 -44.76 2.84 -12.05
N ASP A 111 -45.13 2.99 -10.78
CA ASP A 111 -44.32 2.58 -9.60
C ASP A 111 -43.98 1.07 -9.59
N SER A 112 -44.74 0.26 -10.32
CA SER A 112 -44.49 -1.17 -10.52
C SER A 112 -43.22 -1.45 -11.32
N ASP A 113 -42.85 -0.58 -12.26
CA ASP A 113 -41.63 -0.73 -13.07
C ASP A 113 -40.39 -0.48 -12.21
N TRP A 114 -40.51 0.43 -11.23
CA TRP A 114 -39.48 0.67 -10.21
C TRP A 114 -39.36 -0.48 -9.19
N ALA A 115 -40.41 -1.27 -8.99
CA ALA A 115 -40.36 -2.51 -8.18
C ALA A 115 -39.61 -3.63 -8.92
N VAL A 116 -39.75 -3.71 -10.24
CA VAL A 116 -38.98 -4.62 -11.10
C VAL A 116 -37.49 -4.24 -11.02
N TYR A 117 -37.13 -2.95 -11.14
CA TYR A 117 -35.73 -2.53 -10.94
C TYR A 117 -35.18 -2.83 -9.53
N ARG A 118 -35.96 -2.64 -8.46
CA ARG A 118 -35.53 -2.97 -7.08
C ARG A 118 -35.32 -4.47 -6.84
N THR A 119 -36.17 -5.30 -7.42
CA THR A 119 -36.04 -6.77 -7.36
C THR A 119 -34.88 -7.29 -8.20
N ILE A 120 -34.50 -6.56 -9.26
CA ILE A 120 -33.33 -6.87 -10.09
C ILE A 120 -32.01 -6.36 -9.48
N ASN A 121 -32.05 -5.23 -8.76
CA ASN A 121 -30.83 -4.54 -8.34
C ASN A 121 -30.33 -4.86 -6.93
N ASP A 122 -31.17 -4.90 -5.87
CA ASP A 122 -30.61 -4.71 -4.51
C ASP A 122 -31.09 -5.62 -3.36
N ALA A 123 -32.35 -6.05 -3.25
CA ALA A 123 -32.81 -6.52 -1.93
C ALA A 123 -32.39 -7.96 -1.55
N THR A 124 -32.24 -8.89 -2.49
CA THR A 124 -31.96 -10.30 -2.17
C THR A 124 -30.47 -10.64 -2.14
N ASN A 125 -29.59 -9.78 -2.64
CA ASN A 125 -28.15 -10.06 -2.59
C ASN A 125 -27.48 -9.51 -1.32
N GLU A 126 -27.89 -8.35 -0.81
CA GLU A 126 -27.24 -7.77 0.37
C GLU A 126 -27.60 -8.49 1.67
N GLU A 127 -28.88 -8.87 1.85
CA GLU A 127 -29.32 -9.66 3.00
C GLU A 127 -28.67 -11.06 2.98
N GLU A 128 -28.67 -11.74 1.83
CA GLU A 128 -28.02 -13.04 1.70
C GLU A 128 -26.49 -12.95 1.80
N GLU A 129 -25.84 -11.88 1.32
CA GLU A 129 -24.40 -11.64 1.54
C GLU A 129 -24.10 -11.47 3.04
N ALA A 130 -24.95 -10.75 3.76
CA ALA A 130 -24.82 -10.57 5.21
C ALA A 130 -25.02 -11.89 5.97
N GLU A 131 -25.99 -12.72 5.57
CA GLU A 131 -26.20 -14.07 6.12
C GLU A 131 -24.99 -14.97 5.87
N ASP A 132 -24.42 -14.93 4.66
CA ASP A 132 -23.21 -15.69 4.30
C ASP A 132 -22.03 -15.30 5.18
N HIS A 133 -21.85 -13.99 5.42
CA HIS A 133 -20.80 -13.47 6.29
C HIS A 133 -21.02 -13.81 7.77
N ALA A 134 -22.26 -13.72 8.26
CA ALA A 134 -22.60 -14.10 9.64
C ALA A 134 -22.40 -15.61 9.86
N GLN A 135 -22.78 -16.44 8.89
CA GLN A 135 -22.56 -17.88 8.94
C GLN A 135 -21.06 -18.21 8.93
N LEU A 136 -20.27 -17.52 8.12
CA LEU A 136 -18.82 -17.67 8.08
C LEU A 136 -18.17 -17.32 9.43
N GLU A 137 -18.57 -16.20 10.04
CA GLU A 137 -18.05 -15.76 11.34
C GLU A 137 -18.37 -16.78 12.45
N GLN A 138 -19.57 -17.34 12.47
CA GLN A 138 -19.94 -18.41 13.40
C GLN A 138 -19.10 -19.68 13.21
N LEU A 139 -18.82 -20.06 11.95
CA LEU A 139 -17.98 -21.22 11.64
C LEU A 139 -16.52 -20.95 12.04
N GLU A 140 -16.01 -19.74 11.82
CA GLU A 140 -14.66 -19.34 12.22
C GLU A 140 -14.46 -19.34 13.74
N GLN A 141 -15.45 -18.86 14.51
CA GLN A 141 -15.42 -18.94 15.97
C GLN A 141 -15.33 -20.39 16.46
N LYS A 142 -16.11 -21.30 15.85
CA LYS A 142 -16.05 -22.74 16.16
C LYS A 142 -14.70 -23.35 15.80
N LEU A 143 -14.13 -22.99 14.65
CA LEU A 143 -12.80 -23.48 14.27
C LEU A 143 -11.71 -22.95 15.20
N LEU A 144 -11.74 -21.68 15.59
CA LEU A 144 -10.78 -21.11 16.55
C LEU A 144 -10.85 -21.75 17.95
N GLU A 145 -12.03 -22.20 18.38
CA GLU A 145 -12.21 -22.82 19.70
C GLU A 145 -11.81 -24.31 19.70
N PHE A 146 -12.07 -25.03 18.61
CA PHE A 146 -11.99 -26.51 18.58
C PHE A 146 -10.92 -27.09 17.65
N ASP A 147 -10.28 -26.29 16.81
CA ASP A 147 -9.19 -26.72 15.92
C ASP A 147 -7.88 -26.01 16.26
N ASP A 148 -6.92 -26.76 16.83
CA ASP A 148 -5.59 -26.25 17.16
C ASP A 148 -4.80 -25.78 15.93
N GLN A 149 -5.16 -26.23 14.72
CA GLN A 149 -4.49 -25.82 13.47
C GLN A 149 -5.07 -24.53 12.87
N PHE A 150 -6.28 -24.13 13.27
CA PHE A 150 -6.94 -22.95 12.73
C PHE A 150 -6.61 -21.72 13.57
N THR A 151 -5.96 -20.73 12.97
CA THR A 151 -5.50 -19.53 13.68
C THR A 151 -6.31 -18.28 13.30
N GLU A 152 -6.20 -17.21 14.09
CA GLU A 152 -6.83 -15.92 13.73
C GLU A 152 -6.43 -15.44 12.33
N GLU A 153 -5.25 -15.81 11.85
CA GLU A 153 -4.78 -15.43 10.53
C GLU A 153 -5.59 -16.08 9.40
N ASP A 154 -6.24 -17.22 9.66
CA ASP A 154 -6.99 -18.01 8.68
C ASP A 154 -8.45 -17.56 8.53
N THR A 155 -8.90 -16.63 9.38
CA THR A 155 -10.21 -15.98 9.26
C THR A 155 -10.30 -15.20 7.95
N TYR A 156 -11.50 -15.12 7.38
CA TYR A 156 -11.78 -14.40 6.13
C TYR A 156 -11.49 -12.91 6.27
N ALA A 157 -11.76 -12.32 7.44
CA ALA A 157 -11.38 -10.94 7.76
C ALA A 157 -9.85 -10.76 7.72
N ALA A 158 -9.09 -11.67 8.34
CA ALA A 158 -7.65 -11.66 8.26
C ALA A 158 -7.16 -11.85 6.81
N MET A 159 -7.72 -12.78 6.05
CA MET A 159 -7.38 -12.99 4.63
C MET A 159 -7.66 -11.74 3.77
N LEU A 160 -8.77 -11.04 4.02
CA LEU A 160 -9.06 -9.79 3.33
C LEU A 160 -8.04 -8.71 3.69
N SER A 161 -7.69 -8.61 4.98
CA SER A 161 -6.64 -7.71 5.45
C SER A 161 -5.26 -8.09 4.90
N ARG A 162 -4.98 -9.38 4.60
CA ARG A 162 -3.72 -9.81 3.97
C ARG A 162 -3.50 -9.11 2.63
N LYS A 163 -4.57 -8.89 1.85
CA LYS A 163 -4.47 -8.17 0.56
C LYS A 163 -4.04 -6.72 0.73
N THR A 164 -4.43 -6.08 1.83
CA THR A 164 -4.02 -4.71 2.19
C THR A 164 -2.87 -4.69 3.19
N ARG A 165 -2.28 -5.84 3.54
CA ARG A 165 -1.28 -5.94 4.61
C ARG A 165 -0.03 -5.18 4.25
N LEU A 166 0.46 -5.27 3.01
CA LEU A 166 1.66 -4.52 2.61
C LEU A 166 1.46 -3.01 2.66
N THR A 167 0.32 -2.51 2.18
CA THR A 167 0.02 -1.07 2.21
C THR A 167 -0.20 -0.60 3.64
N ASN A 168 -0.90 -1.37 4.46
CA ASN A 168 -1.11 -1.05 5.86
C ASN A 168 0.22 -1.09 6.65
N THR A 169 1.04 -2.13 6.49
CA THR A 169 2.36 -2.21 7.10
C THR A 169 3.28 -1.08 6.65
N PHE A 170 3.22 -0.69 5.38
CA PHE A 170 3.99 0.43 4.86
C PHE A 170 3.55 1.78 5.46
N LEU A 171 2.24 2.00 5.67
CA LEU A 171 1.70 3.28 6.14
C LEU A 171 1.61 3.39 7.68
N ARG A 172 1.28 2.29 8.36
CA ARG A 172 0.90 2.23 9.78
C ARG A 172 1.77 1.28 10.62
N GLY A 173 2.71 0.58 10.00
CA GLY A 173 3.51 -0.43 10.70
C GLY A 173 2.80 -1.78 10.84
N PHE A 174 3.54 -2.75 11.37
CA PHE A 174 3.01 -4.11 11.57
C PHE A 174 2.30 -4.26 12.92
N GLU A 175 2.87 -3.67 13.97
CA GLU A 175 2.34 -3.71 15.33
C GLU A 175 2.55 -2.37 16.05
N PRO A 176 1.62 -1.97 16.93
CA PRO A 176 0.32 -2.61 17.23
C PRO A 176 -0.68 -2.51 16.05
N LYS A 177 -1.78 -3.28 16.10
CA LYS A 177 -2.87 -3.18 15.10
C LYS A 177 -3.40 -1.73 15.10
N TRP A 178 -3.57 -1.16 13.91
CA TRP A 178 -4.05 0.21 13.75
C TRP A 178 -5.43 0.40 14.40
N ASP A 179 -5.50 1.33 15.35
CA ASP A 179 -6.74 1.78 15.98
C ASP A 179 -7.01 3.26 15.60
N PRO A 180 -8.09 3.54 14.85
CA PRO A 180 -8.50 4.91 14.50
C PRO A 180 -8.81 5.80 15.71
N GLU A 181 -9.22 5.21 16.84
CA GLU A 181 -9.61 5.95 18.04
C GLU A 181 -8.41 6.27 18.95
N ASP A 182 -7.25 5.65 18.69
CA ASP A 182 -6.03 5.92 19.42
C ASP A 182 -5.34 7.19 18.90
N ALA A 183 -5.46 8.27 19.68
CA ALA A 183 -4.85 9.56 19.38
C ALA A 183 -3.32 9.48 19.23
N VAL A 184 -2.64 8.54 19.90
CA VAL A 184 -1.17 8.39 19.80
C VAL A 184 -0.80 7.83 18.44
N GLN A 185 -1.47 6.75 18.01
CA GLN A 185 -1.26 6.15 16.70
C GLN A 185 -1.59 7.14 15.58
N PHE A 186 -2.63 7.97 15.76
CA PHE A 186 -3.02 8.96 14.78
C PHE A 186 -1.94 9.99 14.44
N HIS A 187 -1.10 10.36 15.42
CA HIS A 187 -0.03 11.34 15.24
C HIS A 187 1.35 10.70 15.05
N GLN A 188 1.41 9.41 14.70
CA GLN A 188 2.66 8.68 14.47
C GLN A 188 3.10 8.72 13.00
N LEU A 189 4.39 8.96 12.76
CA LEU A 189 5.00 8.85 11.43
C LEU A 189 5.83 7.56 11.33
N HIS A 190 5.48 6.71 10.36
CA HIS A 190 6.24 5.49 10.06
C HIS A 190 7.28 5.77 8.98
N LEU A 191 8.54 5.41 9.26
CA LEU A 191 9.65 5.53 8.30
C LEU A 191 10.18 4.14 7.97
N ASN A 192 9.97 3.73 6.73
CA ASN A 192 10.33 2.42 6.20
C ASN A 192 11.44 2.59 5.15
N VAL A 193 11.04 2.58 3.88
CA VAL A 193 11.92 2.64 2.71
C VAL A 193 12.59 4.01 2.59
N GLU A 194 11.99 5.06 3.15
CA GLU A 194 12.49 6.44 3.13
C GLU A 194 13.90 6.53 3.70
N ARG A 195 14.20 5.75 4.75
CA ARG A 195 15.49 5.75 5.44
C ARG A 195 16.66 5.35 4.53
N ILE A 196 16.41 4.49 3.55
CA ILE A 196 17.42 4.01 2.58
C ILE A 196 17.27 4.68 1.21
N ARG A 197 16.05 5.03 0.80
CA ARG A 197 15.76 5.60 -0.51
C ARG A 197 16.18 7.07 -0.62
N VAL A 198 15.96 7.87 0.42
CA VAL A 198 16.35 9.28 0.43
C VAL A 198 17.87 9.46 0.28
N PRO A 199 18.75 8.76 1.04
CA PRO A 199 20.19 8.89 0.84
C PRO A 199 20.69 8.29 -0.48
N GLU A 200 19.95 7.33 -1.08
CA GLU A 200 20.33 6.72 -2.35
C GLU A 200 20.28 7.72 -3.53
N VAL A 201 19.53 8.83 -3.41
CA VAL A 201 19.47 9.87 -4.46
C VAL A 201 20.86 10.43 -4.81
N SER A 202 21.79 10.50 -3.86
CA SER A 202 23.17 10.94 -4.16
C SER A 202 23.95 9.95 -5.02
N TRP A 203 23.55 8.68 -5.02
CA TRP A 203 24.16 7.60 -5.80
C TRP A 203 23.41 7.34 -7.09
N GLN A 204 22.08 7.49 -7.06
CA GLN A 204 21.14 7.29 -8.16
C GLN A 204 20.14 8.46 -8.23
N PRO A 205 20.53 9.61 -8.79
CA PRO A 205 19.68 10.82 -8.83
C PRO A 205 18.34 10.61 -9.56
N ILE A 206 18.30 9.66 -10.48
CA ILE A 206 17.09 9.28 -11.23
C ILE A 206 15.93 8.83 -10.34
N ILE A 207 16.18 8.33 -9.12
CA ILE A 207 15.12 7.98 -8.16
C ILE A 207 14.24 9.20 -7.82
N ALA A 208 14.83 10.41 -7.86
CA ALA A 208 14.15 11.68 -7.67
C ALA A 208 13.79 12.38 -8.99
N GLY A 209 13.96 11.72 -10.14
CA GLY A 209 13.72 12.29 -11.47
C GLY A 209 14.77 13.33 -11.90
N ILE A 210 15.96 13.33 -11.27
CA ILE A 210 17.04 14.26 -11.60
C ILE A 210 17.96 13.62 -12.63
N ASP A 211 18.10 14.26 -13.79
CA ASP A 211 19.00 13.83 -14.88
C ASP A 211 20.44 14.32 -14.63
N GLN A 212 21.07 13.75 -13.60
CA GLN A 212 22.46 14.01 -13.23
C GLN A 212 23.17 12.70 -12.87
N ALA A 213 24.50 12.69 -13.04
CA ALA A 213 25.33 11.59 -12.60
C ALA A 213 25.40 11.54 -11.07
N GLY A 214 25.32 10.33 -10.50
CA GLY A 214 25.53 10.13 -9.07
C GLY A 214 27.00 10.28 -8.66
N VAL A 215 27.27 10.41 -7.36
CA VAL A 215 28.62 10.56 -6.80
C VAL A 215 29.58 9.47 -7.33
N GLY A 216 29.11 8.24 -7.41
CA GLY A 216 29.89 7.11 -7.90
C GLY A 216 30.34 7.25 -9.37
N GLU A 217 29.43 7.71 -10.23
CA GLU A 217 29.72 7.94 -11.65
C GLU A 217 30.65 9.13 -11.83
N LEU A 218 30.40 10.23 -11.11
CA LEU A 218 31.24 11.43 -11.12
C LEU A 218 32.68 11.09 -10.70
N CYS A 219 32.88 10.35 -9.62
CA CYS A 219 34.22 9.96 -9.21
C CYS A 219 34.93 9.11 -10.26
N ARG A 220 34.22 8.18 -10.92
CA ARG A 220 34.80 7.38 -12.02
C ARG A 220 35.14 8.24 -13.22
N HIS A 221 34.28 9.17 -13.58
CA HIS A 221 34.52 10.11 -14.67
C HIS A 221 35.79 10.93 -14.40
N VAL A 222 35.89 11.55 -13.21
CA VAL A 222 37.07 12.32 -12.79
C VAL A 222 38.33 11.46 -12.84
N LEU A 223 38.32 10.25 -12.27
CA LEU A 223 39.49 9.36 -12.29
C LEU A 223 39.92 8.99 -13.71
N ARG A 224 38.98 8.82 -14.64
CA ARG A 224 39.26 8.48 -16.04
C ARG A 224 39.85 9.66 -16.82
N SER A 225 39.55 10.90 -16.43
CA SER A 225 40.09 12.10 -17.06
C SER A 225 41.58 12.33 -16.79
N PHE A 226 42.18 11.61 -15.84
CA PHE A 226 43.62 11.68 -15.54
C PHE A 226 44.38 10.46 -16.03
N ASP A 227 45.64 10.67 -16.39
CA ASP A 227 46.58 9.61 -16.76
C ASP A 227 46.80 8.59 -15.64
N GLU A 228 47.25 7.40 -16.00
CA GLU A 228 47.41 6.26 -15.08
C GLU A 228 48.27 6.59 -13.86
N ASN A 229 49.37 7.32 -14.04
CA ASN A 229 50.27 7.72 -12.95
C ASN A 229 49.58 8.65 -11.94
N VAL A 230 48.81 9.64 -12.42
CA VAL A 230 48.09 10.58 -11.55
C VAL A 230 46.93 9.87 -10.88
N ARG A 231 46.17 9.08 -11.64
CA ARG A 231 45.07 8.25 -11.15
C ARG A 231 45.52 7.32 -10.03
N GLY A 232 46.68 6.67 -10.18
CA GLY A 232 47.28 5.81 -9.17
C GLY A 232 47.56 6.53 -7.83
N ARG A 233 48.00 7.79 -7.88
CA ARG A 233 48.19 8.62 -6.67
C ARG A 233 46.87 9.09 -6.07
N MET A 234 45.88 9.43 -6.90
CA MET A 234 44.56 9.89 -6.45
C MET A 234 43.81 8.79 -5.68
N ILE A 235 43.80 7.56 -6.19
CA ILE A 235 43.07 6.45 -5.54
C ILE A 235 43.65 6.06 -4.17
N GLN A 236 44.92 6.36 -3.91
CA GLN A 236 45.56 6.14 -2.61
C GLN A 236 45.19 7.21 -1.57
N ASN A 237 44.55 8.31 -1.98
CA ASN A 237 44.31 9.46 -1.12
C ASN A 237 42.89 10.04 -1.30
N VAL A 238 41.86 9.20 -1.25
CA VAL A 238 40.47 9.66 -1.32
C VAL A 238 40.01 10.10 0.06
N LEU A 239 39.83 11.42 0.26
CA LEU A 239 39.31 11.98 1.50
C LEU A 239 37.81 12.28 1.38
N VAL A 240 37.03 11.71 2.29
CA VAL A 240 35.58 11.93 2.42
C VAL A 240 35.34 13.03 3.46
N THR A 241 34.73 14.13 3.04
CA THR A 241 34.42 15.30 3.88
C THR A 241 33.00 15.81 3.63
N GLY A 242 32.53 16.75 4.45
CA GLY A 242 31.17 17.31 4.39
C GLY A 242 30.16 16.57 5.27
N ARG A 243 29.14 17.28 5.78
CA ARG A 243 28.16 16.75 6.74
C ARG A 243 27.35 15.57 6.20
N TYR A 244 26.99 15.59 4.92
CA TYR A 244 26.17 14.55 4.30
C TYR A 244 26.86 13.17 4.27
N THR A 245 28.19 13.15 4.20
CA THR A 245 28.96 11.90 4.17
C THR A 245 28.98 11.16 5.51
N GLN A 246 28.45 11.78 6.58
CA GLN A 246 28.30 11.14 7.89
C GLN A 246 27.22 10.06 7.91
N LEU A 247 26.44 9.89 6.83
CA LEU A 247 25.50 8.80 6.69
C LEU A 247 26.19 7.44 6.93
N PRO A 248 25.55 6.52 7.67
CA PRO A 248 26.10 5.19 7.90
C PRO A 248 26.40 4.47 6.58
N GLY A 249 27.59 3.88 6.48
CA GLY A 249 28.00 3.11 5.31
C GLY A 249 28.41 3.91 4.07
N PHE A 250 28.44 5.24 4.12
CA PHE A 250 28.85 6.08 2.98
C PHE A 250 30.25 5.71 2.46
N ASP A 251 31.23 5.56 3.36
CA ASP A 251 32.62 5.28 2.98
C ASP A 251 32.76 3.89 2.35
N MET A 252 32.08 2.90 2.92
CA MET A 252 32.04 1.53 2.40
C MET A 252 31.40 1.48 1.00
N ARG A 253 30.29 2.22 0.82
CA ARG A 253 29.63 2.36 -0.48
C ARG A 253 30.55 3.04 -1.49
N LEU A 254 31.23 4.12 -1.12
CA LEU A 254 32.19 4.81 -1.99
C LEU A 254 33.34 3.90 -2.38
N GLN A 255 33.94 3.21 -1.40
CA GLN A 255 35.06 2.30 -1.62
C GLN A 255 34.67 1.15 -2.55
N SER A 256 33.51 0.53 -2.34
CA SER A 256 32.98 -0.53 -3.22
C SER A 256 32.74 0.00 -4.64
N THR A 257 32.13 1.18 -4.76
CA THR A 257 31.83 1.83 -6.04
C THR A 257 33.10 2.15 -6.82
N LEU A 258 34.13 2.70 -6.18
CA LEU A 258 35.42 2.97 -6.81
C LEU A 258 36.16 1.67 -7.15
N ARG A 259 36.18 0.70 -6.23
CA ARG A 259 36.84 -0.61 -6.43
C ARG A 259 36.34 -1.30 -7.68
N SER A 260 35.03 -1.26 -7.96
CA SER A 260 34.44 -1.87 -9.15
C SER A 260 34.96 -1.31 -10.49
N ALA A 261 35.54 -0.11 -10.49
CA ALA A 261 36.06 0.54 -11.69
C ALA A 261 37.59 0.51 -11.80
N LEU A 262 38.28 -0.05 -10.80
CA LEU A 262 39.73 -0.12 -10.76
C LEU A 262 40.21 -1.55 -11.07
N PRO A 263 41.46 -1.71 -11.56
CA PRO A 263 42.05 -3.02 -11.71
C PRO A 263 42.02 -3.84 -10.41
N PRO A 264 41.95 -5.18 -10.50
CA PRO A 264 42.13 -6.04 -9.34
C PRO A 264 43.38 -5.66 -8.56
N HIS A 265 43.28 -5.66 -7.22
CA HIS A 265 44.38 -5.35 -6.31
C HIS A 265 44.95 -3.92 -6.34
N ALA A 266 44.34 -2.97 -7.08
CA ALA A 266 44.78 -1.56 -7.03
C ALA A 266 44.75 -1.02 -5.57
N PRO A 267 45.74 -0.24 -5.12
CA PRO A 267 45.80 0.25 -3.74
C PRO A 267 44.82 1.43 -3.52
N LEU A 268 43.53 1.12 -3.36
CA LEU A 268 42.48 2.10 -3.04
C LEU A 268 42.44 2.35 -1.53
N SER A 269 42.59 3.62 -1.14
CA SER A 269 42.46 4.07 0.24
C SER A 269 41.43 5.20 0.31
N VAL A 270 40.35 4.92 1.02
CA VAL A 270 39.27 5.87 1.31
C VAL A 270 39.32 6.17 2.79
N ARG A 271 39.53 7.44 3.14
CA ARG A 271 39.60 7.91 4.52
C ARG A 271 38.55 8.99 4.76
N ARG A 272 37.96 8.99 5.95
CA ARG A 272 37.03 10.02 6.38
C ARG A 272 37.76 11.12 7.14
N ALA A 273 37.32 12.37 6.97
CA ALA A 273 37.75 13.47 7.80
C ALA A 273 37.35 13.23 9.28
N SER A 274 38.15 13.71 10.23
CA SER A 274 37.90 13.50 11.67
C SER A 274 36.62 14.21 12.13
N ASN A 275 36.35 15.41 11.59
CA ASN A 275 35.12 16.14 11.77
C ASN A 275 34.63 16.72 10.43
N PRO A 276 33.92 15.91 9.61
CA PRO A 276 33.45 16.31 8.28
C PRO A 276 32.58 17.57 8.26
N ARG A 277 32.00 17.97 9.41
CA ARG A 277 31.22 19.21 9.54
C ARG A 277 32.08 20.46 9.65
N PHE A 278 33.21 20.38 10.36
CA PHE A 278 33.99 21.57 10.76
C PHE A 278 35.42 21.58 10.21
N ASP A 279 35.92 20.48 9.66
CA ASP A 279 37.30 20.39 9.20
C ASP A 279 37.62 21.35 8.06
N ALA A 280 36.65 21.73 7.22
CA ALA A 280 36.85 22.77 6.22
C ALA A 280 37.22 24.13 6.88
N TRP A 281 36.47 24.53 7.91
CA TRP A 281 36.75 25.75 8.66
C TRP A 281 38.03 25.64 9.48
N ARG A 282 38.26 24.50 10.14
CA ARG A 282 39.49 24.27 10.92
C ARG A 282 40.73 24.30 10.04
N GLY A 283 40.65 23.70 8.85
CA GLY A 283 41.72 23.71 7.85
C GLY A 283 42.06 25.13 7.40
N MET A 284 41.04 25.95 7.09
CA MET A 284 41.28 27.35 6.73
C MET A 284 41.85 28.16 7.90
N ARG A 285 41.33 28.00 9.13
CA ARG A 285 41.88 28.65 10.33
C ARG A 285 43.35 28.27 10.53
N GLN A 286 43.67 26.98 10.44
CA GLN A 286 45.03 26.49 10.61
C GLN A 286 45.94 27.06 9.51
N TRP A 287 45.49 27.05 8.26
CA TRP A 287 46.23 27.62 7.14
C TRP A 287 46.52 29.12 7.33
N VAL A 288 45.54 29.93 7.76
CA VAL A 288 45.76 31.37 8.04
C VAL A 288 46.80 31.58 9.14
N LEU A 289 46.80 30.75 10.17
CA LEU A 289 47.75 30.87 11.29
C LEU A 289 49.16 30.41 10.92
N GLU A 290 49.29 29.36 10.10
CA GLU A 290 50.58 28.78 9.72
C GLU A 290 51.20 29.46 8.50
N GLN A 291 50.39 30.01 7.60
CA GLN A 291 50.80 30.61 6.33
C GLN A 291 50.41 32.10 6.26
N ASP A 292 50.60 32.85 7.35
CA ASP A 292 50.19 34.27 7.46
C ASP A 292 50.78 35.15 6.35
N GLU A 293 52.03 34.92 5.95
CA GLU A 293 52.65 35.67 4.85
C GLU A 293 51.95 35.43 3.51
N VAL A 294 51.67 34.18 3.17
CA VAL A 294 50.96 33.80 1.95
C VAL A 294 49.52 34.31 2.00
N PHE A 295 48.86 34.21 3.16
CA PHE A 295 47.53 34.73 3.38
C PHE A 295 47.47 36.24 3.12
N ARG A 296 48.39 37.03 3.69
CA ARG A 296 48.44 38.48 3.48
C ARG A 296 48.76 38.84 2.02
N ALA A 297 49.68 38.11 1.39
CA ALA A 297 50.05 38.33 -0.01
C ALA A 297 48.93 37.98 -1.00
N THR A 298 48.03 37.07 -0.63
CA THR A 298 46.89 36.65 -1.47
C THR A 298 45.55 37.24 -1.06
N SER A 299 45.51 38.03 0.01
CA SER A 299 44.33 38.77 0.45
C SER A 299 44.12 40.01 -0.41
N ILE A 300 42.86 40.35 -0.64
CA ILE A 300 42.47 41.56 -1.38
C ILE A 300 42.35 42.72 -0.38
N SER A 301 43.18 43.75 -0.52
CA SER A 301 43.06 44.95 0.30
C SER A 301 41.90 45.83 -0.17
N ARG A 302 41.48 46.76 0.69
CA ARG A 302 40.46 47.75 0.31
C ARG A 302 40.92 48.62 -0.87
N ALA A 303 42.20 49.01 -0.90
CA ALA A 303 42.77 49.80 -1.98
C ALA A 303 42.76 49.01 -3.31
N ASP A 304 43.14 47.73 -3.28
CA ASP A 304 43.07 46.86 -4.46
C ASP A 304 41.65 46.80 -5.03
N TYR A 305 40.64 46.67 -4.17
CA TYR A 305 39.24 46.63 -4.58
C TYR A 305 38.76 47.97 -5.17
N GLU A 306 39.13 49.09 -4.56
CA GLU A 306 38.77 50.43 -5.04
C GLU A 306 39.42 50.76 -6.41
N GLU A 307 40.65 50.28 -6.66
CA GLU A 307 41.37 50.51 -7.92
C GLU A 307 40.98 49.54 -9.03
N LYS A 308 40.87 48.24 -8.73
CA LYS A 308 40.72 47.16 -9.72
C LYS A 308 39.26 46.73 -9.91
N GLY A 309 38.39 47.12 -8.99
CA GLY A 309 36.95 46.90 -9.06
C GLY A 309 36.50 45.50 -8.62
N PRO A 310 35.18 45.23 -8.67
CA PRO A 310 34.55 44.06 -8.06
C PRO A 310 34.81 42.73 -8.77
N GLY A 311 35.25 42.76 -10.03
CA GLY A 311 35.52 41.55 -10.82
C GLY A 311 36.95 41.04 -10.70
N TRP A 312 37.82 41.77 -10.00
CA TRP A 312 39.22 41.39 -9.85
C TRP A 312 39.43 40.50 -8.62
N PHE A 313 40.12 39.37 -8.81
CA PHE A 313 40.48 38.45 -7.74
C PHE A 313 41.97 38.12 -7.81
N GLN A 314 42.60 38.02 -6.64
CA GLN A 314 43.98 37.59 -6.53
C GLN A 314 44.08 36.08 -6.75
N GLU A 315 45.03 35.65 -7.58
CA GLU A 315 45.24 34.22 -7.86
C GLU A 315 45.89 33.53 -6.65
N HIS A 316 45.37 32.35 -6.33
CA HIS A 316 45.84 31.52 -5.22
C HIS A 316 45.72 30.05 -5.61
N GLY A 317 46.58 29.18 -5.06
CA GLY A 317 46.59 27.75 -5.39
C GLY A 317 45.31 26.99 -5.00
N LEU A 318 44.43 27.61 -4.20
CA LEU A 318 43.10 27.09 -3.85
C LEU A 318 41.96 27.78 -4.61
N SER A 319 42.25 28.71 -5.52
CA SER A 319 41.25 29.42 -6.31
C SER A 319 40.63 28.51 -7.37
N ALA A 320 39.35 28.76 -7.68
CA ALA A 320 38.57 27.95 -8.62
C ALA A 320 39.05 28.01 -10.08
N CYS A 321 39.76 29.08 -10.45
CA CYS A 321 40.37 29.25 -11.76
C CYS A 321 41.88 29.40 -11.58
N VAL A 322 42.63 28.35 -11.93
CA VAL A 322 44.06 28.48 -12.21
C VAL A 322 44.16 28.72 -13.71
N LYS A 323 44.87 29.76 -14.14
CA LYS A 323 45.25 29.84 -15.56
C LYS A 323 46.17 28.65 -15.84
N MET A 324 45.63 27.63 -16.52
CA MET A 324 46.45 26.55 -17.08
C MET A 324 47.41 27.09 -18.14
#